data_AF-A0A094CHI0-F1
#
_entry.id   AF-A0A094CHI0-F1
#
_cell.length_a   1.000
_cell.length_b   1.000
_cell.length_c   1.000
_cell.angle_alpha   90.00
_cell.angle_beta   90.00
_cell.angle_gamma   90.00
#
_symmetry.space_group_name_H-M   'P 1'
#
loop_
_entity.id
_entity.type
_entity.pdbx_description
1 polymer ?
#
loop_
_entity_poly.entity_id
_entity_poly.type
_entity_poly.pdbx_seq_one_letter_code
_entity_poly.pdbx_strand_id
1 'polypeptide(L)'
;MEYVRLGDSGLYVSKVILGTASYGSSKWQEWVMEEEEALPLLEHAFKSGINTWDTADAYSNGLSEEIIGKALRKFNIPRSEVVIMTKIYYALDPIDQSPISALSTKDNAGLVNRVGLSRKHILDAVAASCARLGTYIDVLQIHRLDRDTPAREIMRALHDVVESGQVRYLGASSMAAWEFQQLQNTAKVNGWHCFISMQNYYNLLYREEEREMIPYCRNSGVGLVPWSPLARGVLAHPWDSRHSKREQSDKLLQSLVRKDQNIEVDKEVVTRVARIAEQRSVSMAVVALAWCFCKDVQPITGLGSKERIDEAVASVGFKLDDEEIAYLEEPYRPKEHENKDLVVSRLAVAAILNEIYERELGKAGALAETGSVFDLAPVLIARIPGHAAL
;
A
#
# COMPACT_ATOMS: atom_id res chain seq x y z
N MET A 1 -6.04 -23.47 -5.41
CA MET A 1 -5.63 -22.13 -5.81
C MET A 1 -5.47 -22.05 -7.32
N GLU A 2 -5.91 -20.96 -7.95
CA GLU A 2 -5.59 -20.65 -9.35
C GLU A 2 -4.35 -19.76 -9.42
N TYR A 3 -3.55 -19.93 -10.46
CA TYR A 3 -2.34 -19.14 -10.73
C TYR A 3 -2.44 -18.46 -12.09
N VAL A 4 -2.00 -17.22 -12.17
CA VAL A 4 -2.09 -16.38 -13.38
C VAL A 4 -0.76 -15.70 -13.65
N ARG A 5 -0.51 -15.30 -14.89
CA ARG A 5 0.69 -14.53 -15.22
C ARG A 5 0.62 -13.14 -14.60
N LEU A 6 1.74 -12.64 -14.08
CA LEU A 6 1.86 -11.26 -13.64
C LEU A 6 2.25 -10.39 -14.84
N GLY A 7 1.24 -9.78 -15.48
CA GLY A 7 1.43 -9.04 -16.72
C GLY A 7 1.94 -9.91 -17.87
N ASP A 8 2.57 -9.27 -18.86
CA ASP A 8 3.24 -9.94 -19.97
C ASP A 8 4.63 -10.43 -19.55
N SER A 9 4.65 -11.34 -18.59
CA SER A 9 5.87 -11.98 -18.09
C SER A 9 5.70 -13.49 -17.97
N GLY A 10 6.82 -14.18 -17.77
CA GLY A 10 6.83 -15.62 -17.46
C GLY A 10 6.51 -15.95 -16.00
N LEU A 11 6.35 -14.94 -15.14
CA LEU A 11 6.12 -15.12 -13.71
C LEU A 11 4.64 -15.43 -13.45
N TYR A 12 4.37 -16.51 -12.73
CA TYR A 12 3.03 -16.86 -12.26
C TYR A 12 2.86 -16.51 -10.79
N VAL A 13 1.73 -15.89 -10.46
CA VAL A 13 1.33 -15.50 -9.11
C VAL A 13 0.00 -16.15 -8.75
N SER A 14 -0.23 -16.39 -7.46
CA SER A 14 -1.53 -16.83 -6.95
C SER A 14 -2.57 -15.74 -7.19
N LYS A 15 -3.79 -16.13 -7.58
CA LYS A 15 -4.86 -15.18 -7.94
C LYS A 15 -5.24 -14.23 -6.79
N VAL A 16 -5.04 -14.66 -5.55
CA VAL A 16 -5.00 -13.81 -4.36
C VAL A 16 -3.56 -13.72 -3.88
N ILE A 17 -3.12 -12.51 -3.52
CA ILE A 17 -1.78 -12.25 -2.98
C ILE A 17 -1.91 -11.99 -1.48
N LEU A 18 -1.02 -12.59 -0.69
CA LEU A 18 -0.96 -12.35 0.75
C LEU A 18 -0.23 -11.02 1.02
N GLY A 19 -0.94 -10.03 1.56
CA GLY A 19 -0.33 -8.79 2.04
C GLY A 19 0.13 -8.92 3.50
N THR A 20 1.38 -8.60 3.79
CA THR A 20 2.00 -8.79 5.11
C THR A 20 2.21 -7.50 5.90
N ALA A 21 1.55 -6.39 5.51
CA ALA A 21 1.59 -5.14 6.28
C ALA A 21 1.10 -5.28 7.74
N SER A 22 0.35 -6.34 8.06
CA SER A 22 -0.06 -6.69 9.42
C SER A 22 0.93 -7.59 10.17
N TYR A 23 2.06 -7.97 9.58
CA TYR A 23 3.03 -8.87 10.20
C TYR A 23 4.28 -8.08 10.55
N GLY A 24 4.60 -7.95 11.82
CA GLY A 24 5.68 -7.10 12.28
C GLY A 24 5.56 -6.80 13.76
N SER A 25 5.57 -5.52 14.14
CA SER A 25 5.44 -5.11 15.52
C SER A 25 4.23 -4.21 15.74
N SER A 26 3.48 -4.50 16.79
CA SER A 26 2.39 -3.69 17.31
C SER A 26 2.83 -2.28 17.78
N LYS A 27 4.14 -2.08 18.01
CA LYS A 27 4.73 -0.76 18.28
C LYS A 27 4.62 0.19 17.10
N TRP A 28 4.68 -0.35 15.87
CA TRP A 28 4.54 0.45 14.66
C TRP A 28 3.09 0.87 14.43
N GLN A 29 2.17 -0.09 14.53
CA GLN A 29 0.73 0.16 14.54
C GLN A 29 0.02 -0.89 15.40
N GLU A 30 -0.92 -0.46 16.24
CA GLU A 30 -1.57 -1.31 17.26
C GLU A 30 -2.29 -2.55 16.71
N TRP A 31 -2.68 -2.53 15.43
CA TRP A 31 -3.37 -3.64 14.76
C TRP A 31 -2.42 -4.65 14.09
N VAL A 32 -1.10 -4.40 14.14
CA VAL A 32 -0.07 -5.31 13.62
C VAL A 32 0.13 -6.46 14.59
N MET A 33 0.33 -7.65 14.03
CA MET A 33 0.53 -8.89 14.76
C MET A 33 2.02 -9.19 14.87
N GLU A 34 2.41 -9.72 16.02
CA GLU A 34 3.80 -10.08 16.30
C GLU A 34 4.20 -11.36 15.55
N GLU A 35 5.50 -11.64 15.52
CA GLU A 35 6.06 -12.78 14.78
C GLU A 35 5.38 -14.13 15.13
N GLU A 36 5.12 -14.39 16.41
CA GLU A 36 4.53 -15.65 16.87
C GLU A 36 3.14 -15.91 16.28
N GLU A 37 2.38 -14.85 16.06
CA GLU A 37 1.04 -14.89 15.44
C GLU A 37 1.14 -14.95 13.91
N ALA A 38 2.10 -14.25 13.31
CA ALA A 38 2.27 -14.17 11.86
C ALA A 38 2.83 -15.46 11.24
N LEU A 39 3.77 -16.14 11.91
CA LEU A 39 4.45 -17.31 11.35
C LEU A 39 3.48 -18.46 10.96
N PRO A 40 2.53 -18.89 11.82
CA PRO A 40 1.55 -19.92 11.45
C PRO A 40 0.64 -19.52 10.28
N LEU A 41 0.43 -18.22 10.05
CA LEU A 41 -0.38 -17.73 8.93
C LEU A 41 0.37 -17.82 7.61
N LEU A 42 1.69 -17.53 7.59
CA LEU A 42 2.53 -17.71 6.41
C LEU A 42 2.59 -19.19 6.00
N GLU A 43 2.74 -20.09 6.97
CA GLU A 43 2.70 -21.54 6.72
C GLU A 43 1.35 -21.98 6.14
N HIS A 44 0.25 -21.50 6.74
CA HIS A 44 -1.11 -21.85 6.29
C HIS A 44 -1.43 -21.29 4.91
N ALA A 45 -1.03 -20.05 4.63
CA ALA A 45 -1.18 -19.43 3.31
C ALA A 45 -0.45 -20.24 2.23
N PHE A 46 0.80 -20.64 2.49
CA PHE A 46 1.56 -21.51 1.59
C PHE A 46 0.85 -22.84 1.34
N LYS A 47 0.45 -23.54 2.41
CA LYS A 47 -0.25 -24.84 2.33
C LYS A 47 -1.61 -24.74 1.62
N SER A 48 -2.24 -23.58 1.65
CA SER A 48 -3.49 -23.28 0.94
C SER A 48 -3.26 -22.89 -0.53
N GLY A 49 -2.01 -22.86 -0.98
CA GLY A 49 -1.60 -22.54 -2.35
C GLY A 49 -1.38 -21.05 -2.62
N ILE A 50 -1.45 -20.17 -1.62
CA ILE A 50 -1.06 -18.76 -1.80
C ILE A 50 0.46 -18.69 -1.86
N ASN A 51 0.99 -18.62 -3.07
CA ASN A 51 2.42 -18.62 -3.33
C ASN A 51 3.02 -17.21 -3.43
N THR A 52 2.19 -16.15 -3.49
CA THR A 52 2.67 -14.78 -3.69
C THR A 52 2.46 -13.96 -2.43
N TRP A 53 3.55 -13.42 -1.88
CA TRP A 53 3.55 -12.64 -0.64
C TRP A 53 4.10 -11.23 -0.90
N ASP A 54 3.30 -10.22 -0.56
CA ASP A 54 3.62 -8.82 -0.71
C ASP A 54 3.95 -8.19 0.65
N THR A 55 5.14 -7.60 0.74
CA THR A 55 5.69 -6.90 1.91
C THR A 55 6.28 -5.55 1.50
N ALA A 56 6.94 -4.84 2.40
CA ALA A 56 7.76 -3.66 2.11
C ALA A 56 8.85 -3.52 3.18
N ASP A 57 9.96 -2.89 2.81
CA ASP A 57 11.02 -2.52 3.76
C ASP A 57 10.50 -1.67 4.93
N ALA A 58 9.55 -0.77 4.66
CA ALA A 58 8.97 0.11 5.66
C ALA A 58 8.00 -0.59 6.62
N TYR A 59 7.54 -1.82 6.33
CA TYR A 59 6.57 -2.51 7.19
C TYR A 59 7.23 -2.97 8.48
N SER A 60 6.88 -2.29 9.59
CA SER A 60 7.52 -2.45 10.89
C SER A 60 9.06 -2.32 10.82
N ASN A 61 9.54 -1.35 10.04
CA ASN A 61 10.96 -1.08 9.82
C ASN A 61 11.80 -2.31 9.42
N GLY A 62 11.26 -3.13 8.52
CA GLY A 62 11.92 -4.29 7.94
C GLY A 62 11.55 -5.60 8.63
N LEU A 63 10.94 -5.56 9.82
CA LEU A 63 10.58 -6.77 10.56
C LEU A 63 9.62 -7.67 9.76
N SER A 64 8.73 -7.11 8.93
CA SER A 64 7.86 -7.92 8.07
C SER A 64 8.66 -8.81 7.09
N GLU A 65 9.75 -8.28 6.52
CA GLU A 65 10.65 -9.05 5.65
C GLU A 65 11.42 -10.12 6.43
N GLU A 66 11.86 -9.81 7.65
CA GLU A 66 12.55 -10.77 8.53
C GLU A 66 11.64 -11.94 8.91
N ILE A 67 10.36 -11.67 9.22
CA ILE A 67 9.36 -12.70 9.51
C ILE A 67 9.15 -13.61 8.30
N ILE A 68 9.06 -13.05 7.08
CA ILE A 68 8.95 -13.83 5.84
C ILE A 68 10.19 -14.73 5.66
N GLY A 69 11.39 -14.16 5.76
CA GLY A 69 12.63 -14.91 5.64
C GLY A 69 12.74 -16.04 6.67
N LYS A 70 12.28 -15.77 7.91
CA LYS A 70 12.20 -16.77 8.97
C LYS A 70 11.17 -17.86 8.68
N ALA A 71 10.00 -17.52 8.14
CA ALA A 71 8.97 -18.50 7.76
C ALA A 71 9.49 -19.49 6.72
N LEU A 72 10.18 -19.00 5.68
CA LEU A 72 10.79 -19.86 4.67
C LEU A 72 11.70 -20.92 5.28
N ARG A 73 12.59 -20.51 6.18
CA ARG A 73 13.54 -21.41 6.86
C ARG A 73 12.84 -22.33 7.87
N LYS A 74 11.98 -21.77 8.72
CA LYS A 74 11.31 -22.50 9.82
C LYS A 74 10.42 -23.61 9.31
N PHE A 75 9.68 -23.36 8.23
CA PHE A 75 8.73 -24.32 7.66
C PHE A 75 9.28 -25.07 6.45
N ASN A 76 10.58 -24.90 6.15
CA ASN A 76 11.26 -25.51 5.00
C ASN A 76 10.49 -25.30 3.68
N ILE A 77 9.97 -24.09 3.48
CA ILE A 77 9.23 -23.72 2.27
C ILE A 77 10.24 -23.51 1.14
N PRO A 78 10.15 -24.28 0.03
CA PRO A 78 11.09 -24.14 -1.07
C PRO A 78 11.01 -22.72 -1.66
N ARG A 79 12.15 -22.01 -1.66
CA ARG A 79 12.21 -20.63 -2.16
C ARG A 79 11.70 -20.49 -3.60
N SER A 80 11.90 -21.50 -4.45
CA SER A 80 11.43 -21.55 -5.83
C SER A 80 9.92 -21.64 -5.99
N GLU A 81 9.19 -22.00 -4.93
CA GLU A 81 7.73 -22.13 -4.95
C GLU A 81 7.02 -20.86 -4.49
N VAL A 82 7.74 -19.85 -4.01
CA VAL A 82 7.17 -18.60 -3.48
C VAL A 82 7.62 -17.42 -4.33
N VAL A 83 6.70 -16.49 -4.59
CA VAL A 83 6.97 -15.18 -5.19
C VAL A 83 6.92 -14.12 -4.08
N ILE A 84 8.06 -13.48 -3.82
CA ILE A 84 8.17 -12.40 -2.83
C ILE A 84 8.23 -11.06 -3.54
N MET A 85 7.23 -10.23 -3.26
CA MET A 85 7.15 -8.86 -3.71
C MET A 85 7.49 -7.95 -2.53
N THR A 86 8.51 -7.11 -2.64
CA THR A 86 8.82 -6.09 -1.62
C THR A 86 8.84 -4.71 -2.26
N LYS A 87 9.00 -3.68 -1.44
CA LYS A 87 9.00 -2.28 -1.87
C LYS A 87 10.10 -1.50 -1.20
N ILE A 88 10.49 -0.43 -1.87
CA ILE A 88 11.42 0.59 -1.37
C ILE A 88 10.86 1.98 -1.63
N TYR A 89 11.07 2.91 -0.70
CA TYR A 89 10.89 4.37 -0.88
C TYR A 89 11.14 5.12 0.43
N TYR A 90 10.56 4.62 1.53
CA TYR A 90 10.58 5.32 2.80
C TYR A 90 11.88 5.06 3.54
N ALA A 91 12.26 5.99 4.42
CA ALA A 91 13.31 5.70 5.38
C ALA A 91 12.81 4.68 6.41
N LEU A 92 13.76 4.02 7.06
CA LEU A 92 13.51 3.12 8.18
C LEU A 92 14.09 3.76 9.43
N ASP A 93 13.30 3.81 10.51
CA ASP A 93 13.74 4.26 11.82
C ASP A 93 14.07 3.05 12.71
N PRO A 94 15.35 2.69 12.88
CA PRO A 94 15.69 1.49 13.64
C PRO A 94 15.40 1.61 15.15
N ILE A 95 15.01 2.79 15.65
CA ILE A 95 14.90 3.06 17.08
C ILE A 95 13.44 3.00 17.54
N ASP A 96 12.55 3.85 17.00
CA ASP A 96 11.25 4.11 17.64
C ASP A 96 10.03 3.52 16.91
N GLN A 97 10.23 2.73 15.85
CA GLN A 97 9.12 2.19 15.02
C GLN A 97 8.16 3.30 14.54
N SER A 98 8.73 4.43 14.14
CA SER A 98 8.00 5.63 13.74
C SER A 98 6.98 5.37 12.61
N PRO A 99 5.84 6.12 12.59
CA PRO A 99 4.86 5.98 11.53
C PRO A 99 5.47 6.37 10.18
N ILE A 100 5.04 5.72 9.09
CA ILE A 100 5.55 5.98 7.72
C ILE A 100 5.49 7.47 7.34
N SER A 101 4.51 8.22 7.83
CA SER A 101 4.40 9.66 7.58
C SER A 101 5.64 10.44 8.04
N ALA A 102 6.26 10.05 9.16
CA ALA A 102 7.48 10.64 9.68
C ALA A 102 8.75 10.19 8.92
N LEU A 103 8.64 9.18 8.07
CA LEU A 103 9.75 8.54 7.34
C LEU A 103 9.75 8.87 5.85
N SER A 104 9.04 9.94 5.48
CA SER A 104 8.85 10.39 4.10
C SER A 104 9.62 11.66 3.75
N THR A 105 10.33 12.26 4.72
CA THR A 105 11.09 13.51 4.54
C THR A 105 12.55 13.23 4.19
N LYS A 106 13.07 13.95 3.20
CA LYS A 106 14.43 13.75 2.66
C LYS A 106 15.51 14.58 3.37
N ASP A 107 15.10 15.60 4.10
CA ASP A 107 15.93 16.67 4.63
C ASP A 107 16.07 16.64 6.16
N ASN A 108 15.36 15.74 6.85
CA ASN A 108 15.54 15.52 8.28
C ASN A 108 16.90 14.88 8.59
N ALA A 109 17.57 15.41 9.62
CA ALA A 109 18.83 14.87 10.12
C ALA A 109 18.68 13.37 10.45
N GLY A 110 19.55 12.54 9.89
CA GLY A 110 19.50 11.08 10.03
C GLY A 110 18.69 10.32 8.97
N LEU A 111 17.88 11.01 8.16
CA LEU A 111 17.10 10.42 7.04
C LEU A 111 17.62 10.82 5.65
N VAL A 112 18.57 11.75 5.58
CA VAL A 112 19.18 12.21 4.31
C VAL A 112 19.71 11.03 3.49
N ASN A 113 19.36 10.99 2.20
CA ASN A 113 19.65 9.90 1.25
C ASN A 113 19.05 8.53 1.62
N ARG A 114 18.07 8.47 2.54
CA ARG A 114 17.39 7.24 2.96
C ARG A 114 15.91 7.23 2.59
N VAL A 115 15.45 8.21 1.80
CA VAL A 115 14.08 8.33 1.28
C VAL A 115 14.13 8.61 -0.22
N GLY A 116 13.16 8.12 -0.96
CA GLY A 116 12.94 8.39 -2.38
C GLY A 116 13.44 7.25 -3.27
N LEU A 117 13.88 7.59 -4.47
CA LEU A 117 14.37 6.64 -5.48
C LEU A 117 15.70 7.08 -6.08
N SER A 118 16.51 7.81 -5.31
CA SER A 118 17.90 8.07 -5.68
C SER A 118 18.64 6.75 -5.89
N ARG A 119 19.64 6.75 -6.78
CA ARG A 119 20.46 5.57 -7.02
C ARG A 119 21.05 4.99 -5.73
N LYS A 120 21.56 5.87 -4.86
CA LYS A 120 22.14 5.47 -3.58
C LYS A 120 21.13 4.71 -2.72
N HIS A 121 19.94 5.27 -2.55
CA HIS A 121 18.93 4.64 -1.72
C HIS A 121 18.42 3.32 -2.31
N ILE A 122 18.21 3.24 -3.64
CA ILE A 122 17.77 2.00 -4.30
C ILE A 122 18.76 0.86 -4.03
N LEU A 123 20.06 1.10 -4.26
CA LEU A 123 21.09 0.07 -4.06
C LEU A 123 21.16 -0.38 -2.59
N ASP A 124 21.18 0.58 -1.66
CA ASP A 124 21.28 0.30 -0.22
C ASP A 124 20.03 -0.44 0.29
N ALA A 125 18.83 -0.01 -0.12
CA ALA A 125 17.56 -0.58 0.32
C ALA A 125 17.34 -2.00 -0.22
N VAL A 126 17.65 -2.25 -1.50
CA VAL A 126 17.55 -3.59 -2.10
C VAL A 126 18.50 -4.57 -1.42
N ALA A 127 19.74 -4.17 -1.17
CA ALA A 127 20.70 -5.00 -0.44
C ALA A 127 20.20 -5.34 0.98
N ALA A 128 19.65 -4.35 1.69
CA ALA A 128 19.10 -4.54 3.02
C ALA A 128 17.87 -5.46 3.04
N SER A 129 16.94 -5.30 2.08
CA SER A 129 15.79 -6.19 1.93
C SER A 129 16.20 -7.63 1.64
N CYS A 130 17.16 -7.86 0.72
CA CYS A 130 17.71 -9.19 0.47
C CYS A 130 18.32 -9.82 1.74
N ALA A 131 19.01 -9.02 2.56
CA ALA A 131 19.59 -9.49 3.82
C ALA A 131 18.51 -9.90 4.83
N ARG A 132 17.46 -9.09 5.02
CA ARG A 132 16.33 -9.41 5.93
C ARG A 132 15.54 -10.64 5.48
N LEU A 133 15.23 -10.72 4.18
CA LEU A 133 14.58 -11.89 3.58
C LEU A 133 15.49 -13.14 3.61
N GLY A 134 16.81 -12.94 3.59
CA GLY A 134 17.81 -14.00 3.45
C GLY A 134 17.82 -14.64 2.05
N THR A 135 17.35 -13.92 1.02
CA THR A 135 17.20 -14.42 -0.35
C THR A 135 17.01 -13.26 -1.35
N TYR A 136 16.86 -13.58 -2.64
CA TYR A 136 16.57 -12.61 -3.70
C TYR A 136 15.11 -12.14 -3.67
N ILE A 137 14.83 -11.02 -4.34
CA ILE A 137 13.50 -10.44 -4.51
C ILE A 137 12.93 -10.90 -5.87
N ASP A 138 11.70 -11.41 -5.91
CA ASP A 138 11.06 -11.72 -7.20
C ASP A 138 10.58 -10.44 -7.87
N VAL A 139 9.83 -9.59 -7.15
CA VAL A 139 9.34 -8.31 -7.68
C VAL A 139 9.71 -7.17 -6.75
N LEU A 140 10.62 -6.30 -7.18
CA LEU A 140 10.90 -5.04 -6.48
C LEU A 140 9.91 -3.99 -6.95
N GLN A 141 9.14 -3.45 -6.02
CA GLN A 141 8.19 -2.38 -6.30
C GLN A 141 8.74 -1.04 -5.85
N ILE A 142 8.63 0.00 -6.68
CA ILE A 142 8.76 1.36 -6.15
C ILE A 142 7.49 1.70 -5.36
N HIS A 143 7.65 1.95 -4.06
CA HIS A 143 6.49 2.10 -3.16
C HIS A 143 5.74 3.41 -3.47
N ARG A 144 6.45 4.46 -3.86
CA ARG A 144 5.91 5.73 -4.37
C ARG A 144 6.83 6.26 -5.45
N LEU A 145 6.32 7.14 -6.31
CA LEU A 145 7.15 7.90 -7.22
C LEU A 145 7.94 8.97 -6.45
N ASP A 146 9.26 8.96 -6.63
CA ASP A 146 10.10 10.08 -6.27
C ASP A 146 10.11 11.11 -7.41
N ARG A 147 9.51 12.28 -7.17
CA ARG A 147 9.39 13.36 -8.16
C ARG A 147 10.61 14.29 -8.20
N ASP A 148 11.52 14.18 -7.24
CA ASP A 148 12.75 14.99 -7.22
C ASP A 148 13.92 14.28 -7.92
N THR A 149 13.88 12.94 -7.98
CA THR A 149 14.90 12.16 -8.67
C THR A 149 14.55 12.01 -10.16
N PRO A 150 15.47 12.32 -11.10
CA PRO A 150 15.19 12.18 -12.53
C PRO A 150 14.80 10.74 -12.91
N ALA A 151 13.76 10.60 -13.74
CA ALA A 151 13.27 9.31 -14.24
C ALA A 151 14.38 8.40 -14.80
N ARG A 152 15.36 9.00 -15.51
CA ARG A 152 16.51 8.27 -16.06
C ARG A 152 17.41 7.67 -14.98
N GLU A 153 17.63 8.38 -13.87
CA GLU A 153 18.40 7.86 -12.74
C GLU A 153 17.64 6.72 -12.05
N ILE A 154 16.34 6.93 -11.76
CA ILE A 154 15.46 5.92 -11.16
C ILE A 154 15.52 4.63 -11.98
N MET A 155 15.20 4.72 -13.28
CA MET A 155 15.13 3.53 -14.13
C MET A 155 16.50 2.88 -14.35
N ARG A 156 17.59 3.64 -14.40
CA ARG A 156 18.93 3.05 -14.49
C ARG A 156 19.30 2.29 -13.22
N ALA A 157 19.01 2.85 -12.05
CA ALA A 157 19.29 2.18 -10.78
C ALA A 157 18.45 0.91 -10.60
N LEU A 158 17.17 0.96 -10.97
CA LEU A 158 16.28 -0.22 -10.97
C LEU A 158 16.75 -1.30 -11.95
N HIS A 159 17.23 -0.92 -13.14
CA HIS A 159 17.84 -1.85 -14.07
C HIS A 159 19.08 -2.53 -13.47
N ASP A 160 19.98 -1.76 -12.87
CA ASP A 160 21.23 -2.30 -12.33
C ASP A 160 21.00 -3.31 -11.19
N VAL A 161 19.96 -3.17 -10.35
CA VAL A 161 19.63 -4.17 -9.30
C VAL A 161 18.99 -5.45 -9.85
N VAL A 162 18.40 -5.39 -11.04
CA VAL A 162 17.96 -6.60 -11.76
C VAL A 162 19.18 -7.29 -12.36
N GLU A 163 20.07 -6.53 -13.02
CA GLU A 163 21.31 -7.07 -13.61
C GLU A 163 22.26 -7.66 -12.54
N SER A 164 22.22 -7.18 -11.30
CA SER A 164 22.99 -7.76 -10.19
C SER A 164 22.48 -9.13 -9.74
N GLY A 165 21.28 -9.54 -10.17
CA GLY A 165 20.64 -10.78 -9.74
C GLY A 165 20.05 -10.72 -8.33
N GLN A 166 19.94 -9.54 -7.71
CA GLN A 166 19.23 -9.37 -6.43
C GLN A 166 17.72 -9.32 -6.64
N VAL A 167 17.28 -8.79 -7.79
CA VAL A 167 15.87 -8.65 -8.18
C VAL A 167 15.61 -9.45 -9.45
N ARG A 168 14.40 -10.01 -9.64
CA ARG A 168 14.01 -10.70 -10.89
C ARG A 168 13.17 -9.81 -11.80
N TYR A 169 12.20 -9.09 -11.22
CA TYR A 169 11.25 -8.25 -11.94
C TYR A 169 11.00 -6.94 -11.22
N LEU A 170 10.49 -5.94 -11.95
CA LEU A 170 10.13 -4.64 -11.41
C LEU A 170 8.61 -4.47 -11.36
N GLY A 171 8.12 -3.84 -10.30
CA GLY A 171 6.76 -3.33 -10.18
C GLY A 171 6.74 -1.87 -9.74
N ALA A 172 5.59 -1.24 -9.82
CA ALA A 172 5.38 0.13 -9.36
C ALA A 172 4.14 0.21 -8.48
N SER A 173 4.05 1.23 -7.63
CA SER A 173 2.87 1.51 -6.82
C SER A 173 2.57 3.00 -6.80
N SER A 174 1.28 3.33 -6.88
CA SER A 174 0.70 4.68 -6.68
C SER A 174 1.47 5.83 -7.35
N MET A 175 1.05 6.20 -8.55
CA MET A 175 1.44 7.43 -9.26
C MET A 175 0.41 7.76 -10.34
N ALA A 176 0.50 8.92 -10.98
CA ALA A 176 -0.35 9.22 -12.12
C ALA A 176 0.01 8.33 -13.34
N ALA A 177 -0.97 8.01 -14.18
CA ALA A 177 -0.76 7.15 -15.35
C ALA A 177 0.30 7.71 -16.31
N TRP A 178 0.36 9.03 -16.50
CA TRP A 178 1.37 9.66 -17.35
C TRP A 178 2.78 9.57 -16.76
N GLU A 179 2.93 9.58 -15.43
CA GLU A 179 4.21 9.40 -14.75
C GLU A 179 4.70 7.96 -14.90
N PHE A 180 3.79 7.00 -14.71
CA PHE A 180 4.11 5.59 -14.94
C PHE A 180 4.51 5.32 -16.39
N GLN A 181 3.78 5.89 -17.35
CA GLN A 181 4.16 5.85 -18.75
C GLN A 181 5.54 6.44 -18.99
N GLN A 182 5.86 7.58 -18.37
CA GLN A 182 7.16 8.24 -18.54
C GLN A 182 8.31 7.33 -18.09
N LEU A 183 8.14 6.63 -16.97
CA LEU A 183 9.12 5.65 -16.49
C LEU A 183 9.22 4.44 -17.42
N GLN A 184 8.09 3.87 -17.86
CA GLN A 184 8.06 2.76 -18.83
C GLN A 184 8.77 3.16 -20.13
N ASN A 185 8.49 4.35 -20.66
CA ASN A 185 9.12 4.86 -21.87
C ASN A 185 10.63 5.07 -21.66
N THR A 186 11.03 5.63 -20.52
CA THR A 186 12.44 5.82 -20.16
C THR A 186 13.19 4.49 -20.17
N ALA A 187 12.61 3.42 -19.62
CA ALA A 187 13.22 2.09 -19.69
C ALA A 187 13.31 1.57 -21.13
N LYS A 188 12.20 1.60 -21.89
CA LYS A 188 12.12 1.09 -23.26
C LYS A 188 13.16 1.74 -24.19
N VAL A 189 13.27 3.07 -24.19
CA VAL A 189 14.19 3.78 -25.09
C VAL A 189 15.67 3.57 -24.75
N ASN A 190 15.99 3.12 -23.54
CA ASN A 190 17.35 2.81 -23.12
C ASN A 190 17.64 1.29 -23.11
N GLY A 191 16.68 0.44 -23.50
CA GLY A 191 16.82 -1.02 -23.45
C GLY A 191 16.91 -1.59 -22.03
N TRP A 192 16.28 -0.93 -21.05
CA TRP A 192 16.27 -1.36 -19.65
C TRP A 192 15.01 -2.15 -19.30
N HIS A 193 15.08 -2.85 -18.17
CA HIS A 193 13.94 -3.60 -17.62
C HIS A 193 12.75 -2.66 -17.34
N CYS A 194 11.58 -3.08 -17.81
CA CYS A 194 10.32 -2.37 -17.58
C CYS A 194 9.59 -2.95 -16.36
N PHE A 195 8.63 -2.20 -15.84
CA PHE A 195 7.70 -2.68 -14.83
C PHE A 195 6.72 -3.69 -15.44
N ILE A 196 6.54 -4.83 -14.77
CA ILE A 196 5.58 -5.88 -15.15
C ILE A 196 4.29 -5.81 -14.31
N SER A 197 4.28 -5.04 -13.24
CA SER A 197 3.13 -4.91 -12.36
C SER A 197 2.90 -3.49 -11.82
N MET A 198 1.64 -3.19 -11.52
CA MET A 198 1.19 -1.96 -10.86
C MET A 198 0.34 -2.32 -9.64
N GLN A 199 0.81 -1.92 -8.47
CA GLN A 199 0.11 -2.00 -7.18
C GLN A 199 -0.64 -0.68 -6.92
N ASN A 200 -1.83 -0.57 -7.52
CA ASN A 200 -2.73 0.58 -7.41
C ASN A 200 -3.69 0.48 -6.21
N TYR A 201 -4.31 1.58 -5.80
CA TYR A 201 -5.40 1.54 -4.83
C TYR A 201 -6.71 1.28 -5.57
N TYR A 202 -7.36 0.14 -5.33
CA TYR A 202 -8.57 -0.21 -6.07
C TYR A 202 -9.45 -1.19 -5.30
N ASN A 203 -10.74 -0.87 -5.20
CA ASN A 203 -11.79 -1.66 -4.56
C ASN A 203 -13.16 -1.07 -4.91
N LEU A 204 -14.24 -1.70 -4.44
CA LEU A 204 -15.62 -1.23 -4.67
C LEU A 204 -15.88 0.23 -4.24
N LEU A 205 -15.16 0.73 -3.23
CA LEU A 205 -15.29 2.10 -2.72
C LEU A 205 -14.34 3.09 -3.40
N TYR A 206 -13.37 2.63 -4.19
CA TYR A 206 -12.41 3.48 -4.87
C TYR A 206 -12.03 2.89 -6.23
N ARG A 207 -12.54 3.50 -7.29
CA ARG A 207 -12.44 3.04 -8.69
C ARG A 207 -11.81 4.06 -9.63
N GLU A 208 -11.09 5.03 -9.05
CA GLU A 208 -10.49 6.14 -9.79
C GLU A 208 -9.44 5.69 -10.82
N GLU A 209 -8.82 4.53 -10.58
CA GLU A 209 -7.83 3.89 -11.46
C GLU A 209 -8.43 3.37 -12.77
N GLU A 210 -9.76 3.19 -12.85
CA GLU A 210 -10.45 2.72 -14.06
C GLU A 210 -10.37 3.71 -15.22
N ARG A 211 -10.11 5.00 -14.95
CA ARG A 211 -10.08 6.04 -15.98
C ARG A 211 -8.86 5.96 -16.89
N GLU A 212 -7.67 5.76 -16.32
CA GLU A 212 -6.41 5.90 -17.08
C GLU A 212 -5.40 4.79 -16.76
N MET A 213 -5.11 4.55 -15.48
CA MET A 213 -4.04 3.62 -15.08
C MET A 213 -4.37 2.17 -15.47
N ILE A 214 -5.57 1.68 -15.16
CA ILE A 214 -5.98 0.31 -15.51
C ILE A 214 -6.02 0.10 -17.03
N PRO A 215 -6.66 0.96 -17.83
CA PRO A 215 -6.59 0.87 -19.29
C PRO A 215 -5.16 0.88 -19.83
N TYR A 216 -4.29 1.75 -19.31
CA TYR A 216 -2.88 1.81 -19.70
C TYR A 216 -2.16 0.50 -19.36
N CYS A 217 -2.33 -0.03 -18.15
CA CYS A 217 -1.68 -1.28 -17.72
C CYS A 217 -2.09 -2.45 -18.62
N ARG A 218 -3.40 -2.60 -18.89
CA ARG A 218 -3.91 -3.63 -19.80
C ARG A 218 -3.34 -3.51 -21.22
N ASN A 219 -3.29 -2.30 -21.77
CA ASN A 219 -2.74 -2.06 -23.10
C ASN A 219 -1.22 -2.29 -23.16
N SER A 220 -0.50 -2.03 -22.08
CA SER A 220 0.97 -2.11 -22.04
C SER A 220 1.51 -3.44 -21.51
N GLY A 221 0.64 -4.41 -21.19
CA GLY A 221 1.04 -5.72 -20.66
C GLY A 221 1.50 -5.68 -19.20
N VAL A 222 1.03 -4.72 -18.40
CA VAL A 222 1.34 -4.60 -16.97
C VAL A 222 0.23 -5.24 -16.14
N GLY A 223 0.59 -6.18 -15.26
CA GLY A 223 -0.35 -6.84 -14.35
C GLY A 223 -0.82 -5.91 -13.23
N LEU A 224 -2.04 -6.12 -12.74
CA LEU A 224 -2.68 -5.28 -11.73
C LEU A 224 -2.79 -6.03 -10.40
N VAL A 225 -2.15 -5.50 -9.36
CA VAL A 225 -2.06 -6.13 -8.03
C VAL A 225 -2.53 -5.19 -6.93
N PRO A 226 -3.82 -4.80 -6.90
CA PRO A 226 -4.24 -3.68 -6.08
C PRO A 226 -4.15 -3.95 -4.58
N TRP A 227 -3.80 -2.91 -3.83
CA TRP A 227 -3.77 -2.94 -2.37
C TRP A 227 -5.10 -2.45 -1.78
N SER A 228 -5.40 -2.92 -0.56
CA SER A 228 -6.68 -2.66 0.13
C SER A 228 -7.94 -3.01 -0.69
N PRO A 229 -8.03 -4.23 -1.24
CA PRO A 229 -9.21 -4.71 -1.97
C PRO A 229 -10.47 -4.75 -1.10
N LEU A 230 -10.30 -4.90 0.21
CA LEU A 230 -11.37 -4.86 1.21
C LEU A 230 -11.57 -3.48 1.86
N ALA A 231 -11.04 -2.41 1.26
CA ALA A 231 -11.07 -1.06 1.80
C ALA A 231 -10.61 -1.01 3.27
N ARG A 232 -9.44 -1.62 3.54
CA ARG A 232 -8.85 -1.77 4.89
C ARG A 232 -9.71 -2.53 5.91
N GLY A 233 -10.77 -3.22 5.47
CA GLY A 233 -11.65 -4.05 6.29
C GLY A 233 -13.12 -3.65 6.19
N VAL A 234 -13.43 -2.45 5.67
CA VAL A 234 -14.81 -1.95 5.57
C VAL A 234 -15.70 -2.85 4.70
N LEU A 235 -15.16 -3.39 3.62
CA LEU A 235 -15.92 -4.29 2.72
C LEU A 235 -16.03 -5.72 3.26
N ALA A 236 -15.45 -6.02 4.42
CA ALA A 236 -15.53 -7.35 5.05
C ALA A 236 -16.58 -7.43 6.17
N HIS A 237 -17.22 -6.31 6.52
CA HIS A 237 -18.13 -6.21 7.65
C HIS A 237 -19.32 -5.27 7.35
N PRO A 238 -20.48 -5.46 8.01
CA PRO A 238 -21.55 -4.48 7.94
C PRO A 238 -21.06 -3.09 8.33
N TRP A 239 -21.58 -2.05 7.69
CA TRP A 239 -21.08 -0.67 7.79
C TRP A 239 -20.87 -0.17 9.24
N ASP A 240 -21.82 -0.52 10.12
CA ASP A 240 -21.86 -0.10 11.53
C ASP A 240 -21.05 -1.01 12.46
N SER A 241 -20.51 -2.13 11.97
CA SER A 241 -19.66 -3.02 12.75
C SER A 241 -18.25 -2.43 12.89
N ARG A 242 -18.01 -1.72 14.00
CA ARG A 242 -16.80 -0.91 14.21
C ARG A 242 -15.93 -1.32 15.40
N HIS A 243 -15.89 -2.62 15.67
CA HIS A 243 -15.28 -3.15 16.90
C HIS A 243 -13.84 -3.64 16.74
N SER A 244 -13.34 -3.76 15.51
CA SER A 244 -11.98 -4.29 15.30
C SER A 244 -10.91 -3.28 15.74
N LYS A 245 -9.76 -3.78 16.20
CA LYS A 245 -8.61 -2.94 16.55
C LYS A 245 -8.21 -2.00 15.40
N ARG A 246 -8.15 -2.54 14.17
CA ARG A 246 -7.82 -1.74 12.98
C ARG A 246 -8.85 -0.63 12.75
N GLU A 247 -10.14 -0.91 12.87
CA GLU A 247 -11.17 0.13 12.72
C GLU A 247 -10.93 1.33 13.65
N GLN A 248 -10.49 1.05 14.88
CA GLN A 248 -10.33 2.04 15.94
C GLN A 248 -9.01 2.82 15.84
N SER A 249 -7.91 2.19 15.43
CA SER A 249 -6.56 2.80 15.47
C SER A 249 -5.97 3.17 14.11
N ASP A 250 -6.53 2.68 13.00
CA ASP A 250 -5.98 2.90 11.66
C ASP A 250 -6.31 4.30 11.11
N LYS A 251 -5.36 5.22 11.22
CA LYS A 251 -5.50 6.60 10.72
C LYS A 251 -5.75 6.68 9.22
N LEU A 252 -5.21 5.75 8.42
CA LEU A 252 -5.40 5.73 6.97
C LEU A 252 -6.81 5.26 6.58
N LEU A 253 -7.38 4.31 7.30
CA LEU A 253 -8.79 3.94 7.14
C LEU A 253 -9.70 5.16 7.39
N GLN A 254 -9.42 5.90 8.47
CA GLN A 254 -10.22 7.07 8.81
C GLN A 254 -10.16 8.14 7.70
N SER A 255 -8.98 8.42 7.15
CA SER A 255 -8.84 9.41 6.08
C SER A 255 -9.38 8.95 4.73
N LEU A 256 -9.16 7.68 4.35
CA LEU A 256 -9.50 7.19 3.00
C LEU A 256 -10.97 6.80 2.84
N VAL A 257 -11.64 6.41 3.92
CA VAL A 257 -13.00 5.87 3.86
C VAL A 257 -13.95 6.63 4.79
N ARG A 258 -13.63 6.75 6.09
CA ARG A 258 -14.61 7.25 7.08
C ARG A 258 -14.79 8.76 7.08
N LYS A 259 -13.82 9.52 6.58
CA LYS A 259 -13.87 10.99 6.39
C LYS A 259 -14.10 11.39 4.94
N ASP A 260 -14.40 10.43 4.08
CA ASP A 260 -14.69 10.70 2.68
C ASP A 260 -16.01 11.44 2.54
N GLN A 261 -16.08 12.38 1.59
CA GLN A 261 -17.29 13.18 1.37
C GLN A 261 -18.47 12.35 0.86
N ASN A 262 -18.22 11.20 0.24
CA ASN A 262 -19.23 10.30 -0.31
C ASN A 262 -19.62 9.17 0.67
N ILE A 263 -19.62 9.46 1.97
CA ILE A 263 -19.84 8.45 3.02
C ILE A 263 -21.14 7.65 2.87
N GLU A 264 -22.23 8.29 2.43
CA GLU A 264 -23.52 7.61 2.22
C GLU A 264 -23.50 6.69 1.00
N VAL A 265 -22.75 7.05 -0.04
CA VAL A 265 -22.52 6.17 -1.19
C VAL A 265 -21.72 4.94 -0.77
N ASP A 266 -20.66 5.14 0.01
CA ASP A 266 -19.84 4.03 0.51
C ASP A 266 -20.65 3.10 1.42
N LYS A 267 -21.51 3.67 2.27
CA LYS A 267 -22.45 2.91 3.09
C LYS A 267 -23.41 2.08 2.26
N GLU A 268 -23.98 2.65 1.19
CA GLU A 268 -24.86 1.92 0.28
C GLU A 268 -24.11 0.76 -0.39
N VAL A 269 -22.92 0.99 -0.95
CA VAL A 269 -22.11 -0.07 -1.57
C VAL A 269 -21.81 -1.20 -0.57
N VAL A 270 -21.41 -0.88 0.67
CA VAL A 270 -21.16 -1.89 1.72
C VAL A 270 -22.43 -2.66 2.08
N THR A 271 -23.58 -1.98 2.11
CA THR A 271 -24.89 -2.61 2.35
C THR A 271 -25.25 -3.58 1.23
N ARG A 272 -24.95 -3.22 -0.03
CA ARG A 272 -25.14 -4.11 -1.18
C ARG A 272 -24.25 -5.34 -1.13
N VAL A 273 -22.98 -5.18 -0.73
CA VAL A 273 -22.06 -6.31 -0.48
C VAL A 273 -22.63 -7.24 0.58
N ALA A 274 -23.11 -6.70 1.70
CA ALA A 274 -23.72 -7.49 2.78
C ALA A 274 -24.93 -8.29 2.31
N ARG A 275 -25.79 -7.67 1.47
CA ARG A 275 -26.98 -8.34 0.92
C ARG A 275 -26.63 -9.51 0.01
N ILE A 276 -25.67 -9.35 -0.92
CA ILE A 276 -25.22 -10.46 -1.77
C ILE A 276 -24.59 -11.56 -0.92
N ALA A 277 -23.75 -11.20 0.06
CA ALA A 277 -23.10 -12.15 0.95
C ALA A 277 -24.13 -13.03 1.69
N GLU A 278 -25.19 -12.41 2.23
CA GLU A 278 -26.30 -13.12 2.88
C GLU A 278 -27.05 -14.03 1.90
N GLN A 279 -27.48 -13.50 0.74
CA GLN A 279 -28.21 -14.26 -0.28
C GLN A 279 -27.43 -15.47 -0.81
N ARG A 280 -26.11 -15.34 -0.91
CA ARG A 280 -25.21 -16.36 -1.45
C ARG A 280 -24.56 -17.21 -0.36
N SER A 281 -24.86 -16.96 0.92
CA SER A 281 -24.32 -17.68 2.07
C SER A 281 -22.78 -17.74 2.09
N VAL A 282 -22.15 -16.62 1.78
CA VAL A 282 -20.68 -16.42 1.82
C VAL A 282 -20.33 -15.19 2.65
N SER A 283 -19.05 -15.02 3.01
CA SER A 283 -18.63 -13.80 3.71
C SER A 283 -18.63 -12.58 2.78
N MET A 284 -18.77 -11.38 3.35
CA MET A 284 -18.64 -10.13 2.58
C MET A 284 -17.27 -10.01 1.91
N ALA A 285 -16.22 -10.54 2.56
CA ALA A 285 -14.88 -10.57 1.99
C ALA A 285 -14.82 -11.41 0.71
N VAL A 286 -15.52 -12.57 0.66
CA VAL A 286 -15.64 -13.38 -0.56
C VAL A 286 -16.26 -12.59 -1.70
N VAL A 287 -17.36 -11.85 -1.45
CA VAL A 287 -18.04 -11.03 -2.47
C VAL A 287 -17.12 -9.92 -2.99
N ALA A 288 -16.48 -9.17 -2.09
CA ALA A 288 -15.60 -8.06 -2.47
C ALA A 288 -14.34 -8.51 -3.23
N LEU A 289 -13.74 -9.64 -2.83
CA LEU A 289 -12.61 -10.24 -3.55
C LEU A 289 -13.03 -10.81 -4.91
N ALA A 290 -14.20 -11.47 -4.99
CA ALA A 290 -14.74 -11.98 -6.24
C ALA A 290 -14.98 -10.85 -7.26
N TRP A 291 -15.50 -9.71 -6.80
CA TRP A 291 -15.62 -8.52 -7.63
C TRP A 291 -14.27 -8.07 -8.20
N CYS A 292 -13.20 -8.10 -7.40
CA CYS A 292 -11.85 -7.80 -7.90
C CYS A 292 -11.46 -8.76 -9.03
N PHE A 293 -11.69 -10.06 -8.89
CA PHE A 293 -11.35 -11.01 -9.96
C PHE A 293 -12.16 -10.78 -11.25
N CYS A 294 -13.42 -10.34 -11.16
CA CYS A 294 -14.21 -9.93 -12.33
C CYS A 294 -13.60 -8.72 -13.06
N LYS A 295 -12.76 -7.94 -12.38
CA LYS A 295 -12.01 -6.80 -12.94
C LYS A 295 -10.62 -7.20 -13.44
N ASP A 296 -10.31 -8.49 -13.47
CA ASP A 296 -9.03 -9.04 -13.95
C ASP A 296 -7.81 -8.44 -13.22
N VAL A 297 -7.90 -8.42 -11.87
CA VAL A 297 -6.80 -7.99 -10.99
C VAL A 297 -6.51 -9.06 -9.94
N GLN A 298 -5.29 -9.06 -9.40
CA GLN A 298 -4.82 -9.99 -8.36
C GLN A 298 -4.70 -9.25 -7.01
N PRO A 299 -5.77 -9.19 -6.21
CA PRO A 299 -5.84 -8.36 -5.01
C PRO A 299 -4.85 -8.80 -3.91
N ILE A 300 -4.13 -7.81 -3.36
CA ILE A 300 -3.25 -7.98 -2.20
C ILE A 300 -4.08 -7.83 -0.93
N THR A 301 -4.30 -8.95 -0.26
CA THR A 301 -5.24 -9.04 0.86
C THR A 301 -4.51 -9.25 2.17
N GLY A 302 -4.75 -8.37 3.15
CA GLY A 302 -4.22 -8.55 4.50
C GLY A 302 -5.01 -9.61 5.26
N LEU A 303 -4.38 -10.75 5.55
CA LEU A 303 -5.03 -11.92 6.13
C LEU A 303 -4.53 -12.16 7.56
N GLY A 304 -5.43 -11.94 8.52
CA GLY A 304 -5.11 -11.92 9.95
C GLY A 304 -5.45 -13.19 10.73
N SER A 305 -6.01 -14.20 10.07
CA SER A 305 -6.34 -15.50 10.69
C SER A 305 -6.39 -16.59 9.61
N LYS A 306 -6.37 -17.86 10.02
CA LYS A 306 -6.45 -18.99 9.08
C LYS A 306 -7.80 -19.03 8.36
N GLU A 307 -8.88 -18.73 9.07
CA GLU A 307 -10.23 -18.68 8.52
C GLU A 307 -10.35 -17.62 7.43
N ARG A 308 -9.73 -16.44 7.63
CA ARG A 308 -9.67 -15.40 6.59
C ARG A 308 -8.86 -15.83 5.38
N ILE A 309 -7.79 -16.60 5.58
CA ILE A 309 -7.03 -17.20 4.48
C ILE A 309 -7.91 -18.17 3.69
N ASP A 310 -8.63 -19.05 4.38
CA ASP A 310 -9.53 -20.02 3.76
C ASP A 310 -10.67 -19.34 2.98
N GLU A 311 -11.25 -18.27 3.53
CA GLU A 311 -12.23 -17.44 2.82
C GLU A 311 -11.65 -16.79 1.56
N ALA A 312 -10.45 -16.23 1.65
CA ALA A 312 -9.79 -15.62 0.50
C ALA A 312 -9.47 -16.66 -0.59
N VAL A 313 -9.05 -17.87 -0.21
CA VAL A 313 -8.85 -18.99 -1.13
C VAL A 313 -10.18 -19.43 -1.75
N ALA A 314 -11.26 -19.53 -0.98
CA ALA A 314 -12.58 -19.89 -1.46
C ALA A 314 -13.13 -18.85 -2.47
N SER A 315 -12.82 -17.57 -2.26
CA SER A 315 -13.27 -16.49 -3.14
C SER A 315 -12.82 -16.65 -4.59
N VAL A 316 -11.69 -17.32 -4.83
CA VAL A 316 -11.15 -17.57 -6.18
C VAL A 316 -12.13 -18.37 -7.06
N GLY A 317 -12.87 -19.30 -6.45
CA GLY A 317 -13.88 -20.11 -7.14
C GLY A 317 -15.28 -19.50 -7.15
N PHE A 318 -15.50 -18.40 -6.44
CA PHE A 318 -16.79 -17.73 -6.36
C PHE A 318 -16.94 -16.75 -7.52
N LYS A 319 -18.06 -16.84 -8.24
CA LYS A 319 -18.37 -15.99 -9.40
C LYS A 319 -19.61 -15.17 -9.12
N LEU A 320 -19.47 -13.86 -9.31
CA LEU A 320 -20.60 -12.94 -9.40
C LEU A 320 -21.13 -12.95 -10.83
N ASP A 321 -22.44 -12.83 -10.98
CA ASP A 321 -23.05 -12.60 -12.30
C ASP A 321 -23.06 -11.11 -12.68
N ASP A 322 -23.41 -10.82 -13.94
CA ASP A 322 -23.39 -9.45 -14.47
C ASP A 322 -24.39 -8.53 -13.75
N GLU A 323 -25.52 -9.06 -13.27
CA GLU A 323 -26.53 -8.30 -12.53
C GLU A 323 -26.02 -7.95 -11.12
N GLU A 324 -25.40 -8.90 -10.43
CA GLU A 324 -24.74 -8.71 -9.14
C GLU A 324 -23.60 -7.68 -9.24
N ILE A 325 -22.78 -7.76 -10.29
CA ILE A 325 -21.70 -6.78 -10.54
C ILE A 325 -22.30 -5.39 -10.78
N ALA A 326 -23.29 -5.27 -11.66
CA ALA A 326 -23.95 -3.98 -11.92
C ALA A 326 -24.61 -3.42 -10.65
N TYR A 327 -25.24 -4.27 -9.85
CA TYR A 327 -25.84 -3.90 -8.57
C TYR A 327 -24.80 -3.39 -7.57
N LEU A 328 -23.63 -4.02 -7.46
CA LEU A 328 -22.56 -3.53 -6.58
C LEU A 328 -22.02 -2.16 -7.03
N GLU A 329 -22.01 -1.91 -8.34
CA GLU A 329 -21.33 -0.77 -8.94
C GLU A 329 -22.21 0.48 -9.14
N GLU A 330 -23.52 0.31 -9.33
CA GLU A 330 -24.47 1.39 -9.62
C GLU A 330 -24.40 2.59 -8.66
N PRO A 331 -24.25 2.40 -7.33
CA PRO A 331 -24.21 3.54 -6.40
C PRO A 331 -22.92 4.36 -6.54
N TYR A 332 -21.85 3.78 -7.08
CA TYR A 332 -20.52 4.38 -7.08
C TYR A 332 -20.55 5.81 -7.62
N ARG A 333 -19.86 6.69 -6.92
CA ARG A 333 -19.62 8.07 -7.36
C ARG A 333 -18.12 8.32 -7.38
N PRO A 334 -17.59 8.97 -8.44
CA PRO A 334 -16.19 9.36 -8.47
C PRO A 334 -15.81 10.11 -7.20
N LYS A 335 -14.65 9.77 -6.65
CA LYS A 335 -14.10 10.48 -5.50
C LYS A 335 -13.51 11.79 -5.98
N GLU A 336 -13.67 12.87 -5.21
CA GLU A 336 -13.03 14.13 -5.56
C GLU A 336 -11.51 13.95 -5.59
N HIS A 337 -10.88 14.43 -6.67
CA HIS A 337 -9.42 14.47 -6.83
C HIS A 337 -8.84 15.55 -5.91
N GLU A 338 -8.89 15.35 -4.61
CA GLU A 338 -7.80 15.88 -3.80
C GLU A 338 -6.61 14.98 -4.10
N ASN A 339 -5.71 15.45 -4.98
CA ASN A 339 -4.47 14.81 -5.38
C ASN A 339 -3.87 14.04 -4.18
N LYS A 340 -4.08 12.72 -4.07
CA LYS A 340 -3.99 12.02 -2.77
C LYS A 340 -2.55 11.91 -2.26
N ASP A 341 -1.57 12.08 -3.14
CA ASP A 341 -0.17 12.29 -2.78
C ASP A 341 0.05 13.62 -2.02
N LEU A 342 -0.74 14.66 -2.33
CA LEU A 342 -0.79 15.91 -1.57
C LEU A 342 -1.59 15.77 -0.27
N VAL A 343 -2.51 14.81 -0.14
CA VAL A 343 -3.22 14.57 1.14
C VAL A 343 -2.26 14.02 2.19
N VAL A 344 -1.37 13.10 1.81
CA VAL A 344 -0.33 12.59 2.74
C VAL A 344 0.66 13.70 3.11
N SER A 345 1.05 14.57 2.17
CA SER A 345 1.94 15.70 2.47
C SER A 345 1.26 16.81 3.29
N ARG A 346 0.00 17.16 3.01
CA ARG A 346 -0.77 18.15 3.78
C ARG A 346 -1.08 17.68 5.20
N LEU A 347 -1.33 16.38 5.40
CA LEU A 347 -1.50 15.81 6.74
C LEU A 347 -0.20 15.82 7.54
N ALA A 348 0.95 15.59 6.88
CA ALA A 348 2.26 15.75 7.51
C ALA A 348 2.51 17.22 7.90
N VAL A 349 2.20 18.17 7.02
CA VAL A 349 2.32 19.61 7.31
C VAL A 349 1.37 20.04 8.43
N ALA A 350 0.11 19.58 8.44
CA ALA A 350 -0.85 19.90 9.49
C ALA A 350 -0.43 19.32 10.85
N ALA A 351 0.14 18.11 10.89
CA ALA A 351 0.68 17.52 12.11
C ALA A 351 1.91 18.29 12.63
N ILE A 352 2.81 18.70 11.74
CA ILE A 352 3.97 19.53 12.07
C ILE A 352 3.54 20.91 12.58
N LEU A 353 2.54 21.53 11.95
CA LEU A 353 2.00 22.82 12.40
C LEU A 353 1.34 22.71 13.79
N ASN A 354 0.66 21.60 14.07
CA ASN A 354 0.07 21.35 15.39
C ASN A 354 1.14 21.09 16.45
N GLU A 355 2.20 20.34 16.13
CA GLU A 355 3.36 20.15 17.01
C GLU A 355 4.11 21.46 17.26
N ILE A 356 4.33 22.28 16.24
CA ILE A 356 4.94 23.62 16.39
C ILE A 356 4.05 24.50 17.27
N TYR A 357 2.73 24.47 17.05
CA TYR A 357 1.76 25.22 17.85
C TYR A 357 1.80 24.80 19.32
N GLU A 358 1.81 23.50 19.64
CA GLU A 358 1.91 23.02 21.02
C GLU A 358 3.28 23.28 21.66
N ARG A 359 4.36 23.22 20.88
CA ARG A 359 5.73 23.47 21.36
C ARG A 359 5.99 24.95 21.66
N GLU A 360 5.36 25.85 20.90
CA GLU A 360 5.47 27.30 21.08
C GLU A 360 4.51 27.83 22.16
N LEU A 361 3.28 27.31 22.26
CA LEU A 361 2.35 27.66 23.36
C LEU A 361 2.71 26.99 24.69
N GLY A 362 3.31 25.80 24.68
CA GLY A 362 3.84 25.16 25.87
C GLY A 362 5.00 25.93 26.52
N LYS A 363 5.64 26.86 25.79
CA LYS A 363 6.65 27.78 26.32
C LYS A 363 6.08 29.16 26.67
N ALA A 364 4.95 29.55 26.07
CA ALA A 364 4.24 30.78 26.38
C ALA A 364 3.21 30.53 27.48
N GLY A 365 3.68 30.40 28.72
CA GLY A 365 2.81 30.53 29.88
C GLY A 365 2.09 31.89 29.85
N ALA A 366 0.77 31.84 29.97
CA ALA A 366 -0.16 32.95 30.10
C ALA A 366 -0.33 33.87 28.87
N LEU A 367 -1.47 33.73 28.20
CA LEU A 367 -2.33 34.83 27.72
C LEU A 367 -3.65 34.23 27.22
N ALA A 368 -4.54 33.94 28.17
CA ALA A 368 -5.96 33.90 27.88
C ALA A 368 -6.44 35.35 27.84
N GLU A 369 -6.94 35.81 26.69
CA GLU A 369 -8.18 36.61 26.57
C GLU A 369 -8.35 37.11 25.12
N THR A 370 -9.44 36.66 24.50
CA THR A 370 -10.15 37.24 23.35
C THR A 370 -9.45 37.33 21.98
N GLY A 371 -9.85 36.47 21.04
CA GLY A 371 -9.58 36.62 19.60
C GLY A 371 -9.65 35.30 18.84
N SER A 372 -10.38 35.27 17.71
CA SER A 372 -10.56 34.07 16.88
C SER A 372 -9.23 33.66 16.22
N VAL A 373 -9.04 32.35 16.05
CA VAL A 373 -7.84 31.69 15.49
C VAL A 373 -7.45 32.20 14.08
N PHE A 374 -8.36 32.87 13.37
CA PHE A 374 -8.09 33.44 12.04
C PHE A 374 -7.36 34.78 12.04
N ASP A 375 -7.30 35.51 13.17
CA ASP A 375 -6.73 36.86 13.22
C ASP A 375 -5.21 36.89 13.48
N LEU A 376 -4.59 35.74 13.81
CA LEU A 376 -3.17 35.66 14.19
C LEU A 376 -2.23 35.16 13.08
N ALA A 377 -2.77 34.67 11.95
CA ALA A 377 -1.99 34.17 10.82
C ALA A 377 -0.98 35.19 10.23
N PRO A 378 -1.29 36.50 10.13
CA PRO A 378 -0.33 37.47 9.57
C PRO A 378 0.86 37.76 10.49
N VAL A 379 0.71 37.56 11.81
CA VAL A 379 1.73 37.92 12.82
C VAL A 379 2.79 36.83 12.96
N LEU A 380 2.42 35.56 12.78
CA LEU A 380 3.37 34.44 12.82
C LEU A 380 4.23 34.33 11.55
N ILE A 381 3.68 34.67 10.38
CA ILE A 381 4.42 34.64 9.10
C ILE A 381 5.58 35.65 9.09
N ALA A 382 5.45 36.78 9.79
CA ALA A 382 6.47 37.83 9.84
C ALA A 382 7.68 37.52 10.75
N ARG A 383 7.64 36.43 11.55
CA ARG A 383 8.70 36.07 12.50
C ARG A 383 9.58 34.90 12.06
N ILE A 384 9.32 34.33 10.89
CA ILE A 384 10.17 33.29 10.29
C ILE A 384 11.35 34.01 9.61
N PRO A 385 12.60 33.85 10.07
CA PRO A 385 13.74 34.45 9.39
C PRO A 385 13.93 33.73 8.05
N GLY A 386 13.75 34.45 6.93
CA GLY A 386 14.21 34.00 5.61
C GLY A 386 13.16 33.69 4.55
N HIS A 387 11.95 34.26 4.59
CA HIS A 387 11.04 34.26 3.43
C HIS A 387 10.63 35.69 3.07
N ALA A 388 11.47 36.36 2.27
CA ALA A 388 11.02 37.43 1.40
C ALA A 388 10.90 36.85 -0.01
N ALA A 389 9.70 37.04 -0.59
CA ALA A 389 9.27 36.71 -1.95
C ALA A 389 8.93 35.24 -2.24
N LEU A 390 7.64 34.91 -2.09
CA LEU A 390 6.78 34.38 -3.14
C LEU A 390 5.31 34.76 -2.87
#